data_AF-I3KZP1-F1
#
_entry.id   AF-I3KZP1-F1
#
_cell.length_a   1.000
_cell.length_b   1.000
_cell.length_c   1.000
_cell.angle_alpha   90.00
_cell.angle_beta   90.00
_cell.angle_gamma   90.00
#
_symmetry.space_group_name_H-M   'P 1'
#
loop_
_entity.id
_entity.type
_entity.pdbx_description
1 polymer ?
#
loop_
_entity_poly.entity_id
_entity_poly.type
_entity_poly.pdbx_seq_one_letter_code
_entity_poly.pdbx_strand_id
1 'polypeptide(L)'
;MLRSIATFLCLRCQPVTALPLNLRSRATHSVAENQQTVEALYDLSVDIQKVRKLKGWVLLQSPAYTKEVAELLKNMGASGPIIAHILTSHPEAVLCNPEQIYTQKELWMSVCPNQRELVGIIEKFPASFFTSSSHHDNQRNNISYFQSLNLNKRVITKLMASAPQSFSRPVEHNELMVHTLQQAYQELGGEEANMKIWLQKLLSQNPFVLLKPPEVLKENFLFLRDKGFSTPQLLHLLSRLKGFVTELNPDSMRRTLLYSQDTIGCSETELRDIILRCPALLYYPESTLAERFEGLLSAGISMCQITETPTVLELTTQIVNYRIQRLKARGYDIRTGSLEVLNGTKKDFEMSFGKLQLRRERPLFNPVAPLKADD
;
A
#
# COMPACT_ATOMS: atom_id res chain seq x y z
N MET A 1 -1.53 12.72 4.66
CA MET A 1 -1.04 12.63 6.05
C MET A 1 -0.51 11.22 6.30
N LEU A 2 0.76 10.97 5.97
CA LEU A 2 1.46 9.69 6.23
C LEU A 2 2.68 9.97 7.13
N ARG A 3 2.38 10.42 8.34
CA ARG A 3 3.27 10.35 9.50
C ARG A 3 2.38 9.88 10.65
N SER A 4 2.93 9.02 11.50
CA SER A 4 2.29 8.41 12.68
C SER A 4 1.66 7.02 12.46
N ILE A 5 2.48 6.02 12.12
CA ILE A 5 2.39 4.70 12.75
C ILE A 5 3.82 4.20 12.98
N ALA A 6 4.44 4.68 14.06
CA ALA A 6 5.69 4.15 14.58
C ALA A 6 5.65 4.25 16.10
N THR A 7 4.66 3.59 16.70
CA THR A 7 4.62 3.36 18.15
C THR A 7 3.78 2.12 18.39
N PHE A 8 4.15 1.38 19.45
CA PHE A 8 3.66 0.07 19.88
C PHE A 8 4.40 -1.13 19.27
N LEU A 9 5.54 -1.46 19.88
CA LEU A 9 5.91 -2.81 20.30
C LEU A 9 7.13 -2.68 21.24
N CYS A 10 6.89 -2.30 22.49
CA CYS A 10 7.89 -2.46 23.55
C CYS A 10 7.19 -2.61 24.90
N LEU A 11 6.54 -3.75 25.10
CA LEU A 11 6.06 -4.19 26.40
C LEU A 11 6.33 -5.68 26.52
N ARG A 12 7.51 -6.03 27.03
CA ARG A 12 7.81 -7.18 27.91
C ARG A 12 9.33 -7.38 28.01
N CYS A 13 9.96 -6.73 28.99
CA CYS A 13 11.18 -7.22 29.60
C CYS A 13 11.04 -7.05 31.12
N GLN A 14 11.02 -8.16 31.85
CA GLN A 14 11.20 -8.19 33.31
C GLN A 14 12.68 -8.05 33.67
N PRO A 15 13.01 -7.62 34.91
CA PRO A 15 14.30 -7.05 35.25
C PRO A 15 15.33 -8.15 35.57
N VAL A 16 16.49 -8.11 34.91
CA VAL A 16 17.67 -8.87 35.33
C VAL A 16 18.66 -7.92 35.97
N THR A 17 19.06 -8.34 37.17
CA THR A 17 19.94 -7.79 38.20
C THR A 17 21.14 -7.00 37.69
N ALA A 18 21.33 -5.83 38.30
CA ALA A 18 22.47 -4.94 38.09
C ALA A 18 23.79 -5.51 38.63
N LEU A 19 24.86 -5.37 37.84
CA LEU A 19 26.28 -5.51 38.23
C LEU A 19 27.11 -4.48 37.42
N PRO A 20 28.30 -4.06 37.90
CA PRO A 20 28.52 -2.67 38.25
C PRO A 20 29.23 -1.84 37.17
N LEU A 21 29.01 -0.53 37.26
CA LEU A 21 29.70 0.54 36.55
C LEU A 21 31.23 0.39 36.66
N ASN A 22 31.86 -0.15 35.60
CA ASN A 22 33.30 -0.03 35.43
C ASN A 22 33.62 1.34 34.84
N LEU A 23 34.49 2.06 35.55
CA LEU A 23 35.00 3.38 35.24
C LEU A 23 35.49 3.46 33.79
N ARG A 24 35.01 4.50 33.10
CA ARG A 24 35.53 4.97 31.81
C ARG A 24 37.04 5.22 31.92
N SER A 25 37.83 4.36 31.27
CA SER A 25 39.14 4.79 30.76
C SER A 25 38.88 5.79 29.62
N ARG A 26 39.25 7.05 29.86
CA ARG A 26 39.08 8.16 28.94
C ARG A 26 40.23 8.14 27.93
N ALA A 27 40.16 7.24 26.95
CA ALA A 27 40.96 7.34 25.73
C ALA A 27 40.17 8.19 24.71
N THR A 28 40.46 9.49 24.67
CA THR A 28 40.00 10.38 23.60
C THR A 28 40.77 10.08 22.32
N HIS A 29 40.36 9.05 21.59
CA HIS A 29 40.60 9.00 20.15
C HIS A 29 39.38 9.61 19.47
N SER A 30 39.47 10.85 19.02
CA SER A 30 38.52 11.32 18.01
C SER A 30 38.78 10.48 16.76
N VAL A 31 37.92 9.51 16.47
CA VAL A 31 38.02 8.76 15.23
C VAL A 31 37.79 9.77 14.11
N ALA A 32 38.85 10.06 13.34
CA ALA A 32 38.78 10.98 12.23
C ALA A 32 37.90 10.37 11.13
N GLU A 33 37.22 11.23 10.35
CA GLU A 33 36.50 10.78 9.16
C GLU A 33 37.47 10.14 8.17
N ASN A 34 36.99 9.09 7.48
CA ASN A 34 37.64 8.50 6.34
C ASN A 34 37.65 9.51 5.21
N GLN A 35 38.74 10.27 5.13
CA GLN A 35 38.90 11.38 4.20
C GLN A 35 38.71 10.94 2.74
N GLN A 36 39.15 9.73 2.39
CA GLN A 36 38.96 9.18 1.03
C GLN A 36 37.48 8.98 0.69
N THR A 37 36.68 8.51 1.64
CA THR A 37 35.22 8.37 1.48
C THR A 37 34.56 9.74 1.34
N VAL A 38 34.95 10.70 2.19
CA VAL A 38 34.41 12.07 2.15
C VAL A 38 34.68 12.73 0.80
N GLU A 39 35.92 12.66 0.30
CA GLU A 39 36.32 13.21 -1.00
C GLU A 39 35.57 12.53 -2.16
N ALA A 40 35.51 11.19 -2.17
CA ALA A 40 34.80 10.46 -3.22
C ALA A 40 33.29 10.80 -3.26
N LEU A 41 32.67 11.00 -2.11
CA LEU A 41 31.27 11.44 -2.03
C LEU A 41 31.09 12.90 -2.49
N TYR A 42 32.05 13.79 -2.18
CA TYR A 42 32.06 15.16 -2.70
C TYR A 42 32.14 15.20 -4.23
N ASP A 43 33.02 14.39 -4.83
CA ASP A 43 33.17 14.28 -6.30
C ASP A 43 31.86 13.83 -6.97
N LEU A 44 31.07 13.01 -6.27
CA LEU A 44 29.75 12.56 -6.71
C LEU A 44 28.62 13.57 -6.42
N SER A 45 28.94 14.77 -5.93
CA SER A 45 27.97 15.81 -5.54
C SER A 45 26.96 15.35 -4.46
N VAL A 46 27.38 14.45 -3.57
CA VAL A 46 26.58 14.01 -2.42
C VAL A 46 26.52 15.13 -1.37
N ASP A 47 25.35 15.33 -0.75
CA ASP A 47 25.19 16.30 0.34
C ASP A 47 25.81 15.74 1.63
N ILE A 48 27.12 15.95 1.79
CA ILE A 48 27.91 15.50 2.94
C ILE A 48 27.41 16.12 4.25
N GLN A 49 26.92 17.36 4.23
CA GLN A 49 26.39 18.00 5.44
C GLN A 49 25.18 17.24 5.98
N LYS A 50 24.29 16.81 5.07
CA LYS A 50 23.16 15.96 5.41
C LYS A 50 23.59 14.56 5.86
N VAL A 51 24.58 13.95 5.21
CA VAL A 51 25.14 12.65 5.64
C VAL A 51 25.69 12.74 7.06
N ARG A 52 26.51 13.75 7.37
CA ARG A 52 27.04 13.98 8.74
C ARG A 52 25.93 14.10 9.78
N LYS A 53 24.87 14.85 9.45
CA LYS A 53 23.72 15.06 10.34
C LYS A 53 22.91 13.80 10.61
N LEU A 54 22.69 12.97 9.59
CA LEU A 54 21.79 11.80 9.68
C LEU A 54 22.53 10.52 10.07
N LYS A 55 23.72 10.31 9.51
CA LYS A 55 24.47 9.05 9.53
C LYS A 55 25.99 9.28 9.51
N GLY A 56 26.49 10.28 10.25
CA GLY A 56 27.92 10.64 10.26
C GLY A 56 28.87 9.48 10.64
N TRP A 57 28.38 8.49 11.39
CA TRP A 57 29.15 7.28 11.72
C TRP A 57 29.60 6.48 10.49
N VAL A 58 28.90 6.58 9.35
CA VAL A 58 29.29 5.94 8.08
C VAL A 58 30.62 6.48 7.57
N LEU A 59 30.85 7.79 7.74
CA LEU A 59 32.08 8.45 7.33
C LEU A 59 33.27 8.06 8.20
N LEU A 60 33.05 7.42 9.34
CA LEU A 60 34.12 6.91 10.21
C LEU A 60 34.54 5.47 9.84
N GLN A 61 33.79 4.81 8.95
CA GLN A 61 34.02 3.41 8.64
C GLN A 61 35.12 3.21 7.59
N SER A 62 35.83 2.10 7.75
CA SER A 62 36.76 1.57 6.76
C SER A 62 36.69 0.04 6.82
N PRO A 63 36.55 -0.66 5.69
CA PRO A 63 36.56 -0.14 4.32
C PRO A 63 35.26 0.56 3.90
N ALA A 64 35.33 1.37 2.84
CA ALA A 64 34.18 1.98 2.18
C ALA A 64 34.39 1.97 0.65
N TYR A 65 33.36 1.57 -0.08
CA TYR A 65 33.37 1.21 -1.50
C TYR A 65 32.60 2.23 -2.35
N THR A 66 32.86 3.52 -2.11
CA THR A 66 32.08 4.61 -2.73
C THR A 66 32.15 4.58 -4.25
N LYS A 67 33.34 4.33 -4.81
CA LYS A 67 33.56 4.32 -6.27
C LYS A 67 32.90 3.11 -6.92
N GLU A 68 32.99 1.95 -6.29
CA GLU A 68 32.43 0.69 -6.76
C GLU A 68 30.89 0.75 -6.78
N VAL A 69 30.29 1.29 -5.72
CA VAL A 69 28.83 1.49 -5.65
C VAL A 69 28.37 2.48 -6.72
N ALA A 70 29.06 3.61 -6.89
CA ALA A 70 28.71 4.60 -7.90
C ALA A 70 28.84 4.03 -9.32
N GLU A 71 29.92 3.29 -9.59
CA GLU A 71 30.15 2.68 -10.90
C GLU A 71 29.12 1.58 -11.19
N LEU A 72 28.74 0.77 -10.20
CA LEU A 72 27.66 -0.22 -10.35
C LEU A 72 26.33 0.45 -10.71
N LEU A 73 25.95 1.53 -10.01
CA LEU A 73 24.72 2.28 -10.30
C LEU A 73 24.76 2.91 -11.69
N LYS A 74 25.90 3.50 -12.07
CA LYS A 74 26.13 4.09 -13.39
C LYS A 74 26.04 3.05 -14.50
N ASN A 75 26.61 1.87 -14.30
CA ASN A 75 26.52 0.74 -15.24
C ASN A 75 25.09 0.21 -15.41
N MET A 76 24.21 0.40 -14.42
CA MET A 76 22.77 0.12 -14.55
C MET A 76 21.98 1.28 -15.20
N GLY A 77 22.64 2.39 -15.53
CA GLY A 77 22.05 3.56 -16.19
C GLY A 77 21.64 4.69 -15.26
N ALA A 78 22.07 4.71 -14.00
CA ALA A 78 21.82 5.84 -13.10
C ALA A 78 22.65 7.06 -13.50
N SER A 79 22.04 8.25 -13.48
CA SER A 79 22.72 9.51 -13.70
C SER A 79 23.42 10.00 -12.42
N GLY A 80 24.40 10.90 -12.55
CA GLY A 80 25.10 11.51 -11.41
C GLY A 80 24.15 12.05 -10.32
N PRO A 81 23.11 12.85 -10.65
CA PRO A 81 22.13 13.32 -9.67
C PRO A 81 21.36 12.21 -8.95
N ILE A 82 21.01 11.12 -9.64
CA ILE A 82 20.32 9.97 -9.03
C ILE A 82 21.27 9.25 -8.05
N ILE A 83 22.52 9.03 -8.44
CA ILE A 83 23.55 8.43 -7.57
C ILE A 83 23.77 9.29 -6.33
N ALA A 84 23.92 10.61 -6.51
CA ALA A 84 24.06 11.56 -5.42
C ALA A 84 22.86 11.51 -4.45
N HIS A 85 21.65 11.43 -5.00
CA HIS A 85 20.41 11.32 -4.22
C HIS A 85 20.35 10.02 -3.40
N ILE A 86 20.68 8.88 -4.01
CA ILE A 86 20.72 7.57 -3.36
C ILE A 86 21.72 7.60 -2.19
N LEU A 87 22.96 8.02 -2.43
CA LEU A 87 24.00 8.03 -1.40
C LEU A 87 23.74 9.09 -0.31
N THR A 88 23.04 10.18 -0.62
CA THR A 88 22.60 11.16 0.38
C THR A 88 21.49 10.60 1.28
N SER A 89 20.56 9.83 0.72
CA SER A 89 19.41 9.29 1.45
C SER A 89 19.71 7.98 2.17
N HIS A 90 20.70 7.22 1.71
CA HIS A 90 21.13 5.95 2.27
C HIS A 90 22.66 5.77 2.17
N PRO A 91 23.43 6.53 2.98
CA PRO A 91 24.89 6.51 2.92
C PRO A 91 25.50 5.17 3.29
N GLU A 92 24.81 4.33 4.07
CA GLU A 92 25.26 2.97 4.41
C GLU A 92 25.55 2.09 3.17
N ALA A 93 25.00 2.43 2.00
CA ALA A 93 25.28 1.76 0.74
C ALA A 93 26.78 1.65 0.43
N VAL A 94 27.60 2.64 0.83
CA VAL A 94 29.05 2.61 0.59
C VAL A 94 29.78 1.58 1.43
N LEU A 95 29.13 0.98 2.43
CA LEU A 95 29.72 -0.04 3.29
C LEU A 95 29.44 -1.46 2.78
N CYS A 96 28.59 -1.60 1.75
CA CYS A 96 28.28 -2.89 1.16
C CYS A 96 29.47 -3.39 0.33
N ASN A 97 29.89 -4.64 0.56
CA ASN A 97 30.98 -5.26 -0.20
C ASN A 97 30.58 -5.39 -1.68
N PRO A 98 31.46 -5.04 -2.65
CA PRO A 98 31.14 -5.07 -4.07
C PRO A 98 30.59 -6.42 -4.57
N GLU A 99 31.19 -7.55 -4.17
CA GLU A 99 30.75 -8.89 -4.58
C GLU A 99 29.32 -9.19 -4.10
N GLN A 100 28.97 -8.72 -2.91
CA GLN A 100 27.64 -8.86 -2.35
C GLN A 100 26.63 -8.01 -3.11
N ILE A 101 26.99 -6.77 -3.48
CA ILE A 101 26.14 -5.90 -4.28
C ILE A 101 25.90 -6.49 -5.67
N TYR A 102 26.92 -7.08 -6.30
CA TYR A 102 26.76 -7.79 -7.57
C TYR A 102 25.82 -8.99 -7.44
N THR A 103 26.00 -9.82 -6.40
CA THR A 103 25.09 -10.93 -6.12
C THR A 103 23.65 -10.44 -5.93
N GLN A 104 23.49 -9.32 -5.22
CA GLN A 104 22.19 -8.72 -4.97
C GLN A 104 21.56 -8.16 -6.25
N LYS A 105 22.36 -7.53 -7.11
CA LYS A 105 21.92 -7.11 -8.46
C LYS A 105 21.38 -8.31 -9.25
N GLU A 106 22.12 -9.40 -9.33
CA GLU A 106 21.69 -10.60 -10.06
C GLU A 106 20.39 -11.18 -9.48
N LEU A 107 20.26 -11.19 -8.15
CA LEU A 107 19.03 -11.62 -7.49
C LEU A 107 17.84 -10.75 -7.88
N TRP A 108 17.98 -9.42 -7.83
CA TRP A 108 16.93 -8.49 -8.26
C TRP A 108 16.62 -8.64 -9.75
N MET A 109 17.62 -8.84 -10.60
CA MET A 109 17.42 -9.05 -12.04
C MET A 109 16.71 -10.38 -12.39
N SER A 110 16.62 -11.33 -11.46
CA SER A 110 15.80 -12.54 -11.64
C SER A 110 14.29 -12.24 -11.72
N VAL A 111 13.85 -11.15 -11.08
CA VAL A 111 12.44 -10.72 -10.99
C VAL A 111 12.17 -9.35 -11.61
N CYS A 112 13.15 -8.46 -11.63
CA CYS A 112 13.02 -7.14 -12.25
C CYS A 112 13.14 -7.26 -13.78
N PRO A 113 12.30 -6.58 -14.57
CA PRO A 113 12.31 -6.77 -16.03
C PRO A 113 13.56 -6.17 -16.72
N ASN A 114 14.18 -5.13 -16.16
CA ASN A 114 15.37 -4.49 -16.73
C ASN A 114 16.11 -3.63 -15.69
N GLN A 115 17.36 -3.28 -15.98
CA GLN A 115 18.21 -2.47 -15.10
C GLN A 115 17.69 -1.06 -14.85
N ARG A 116 17.02 -0.44 -15.83
CA ARG A 116 16.45 0.92 -15.69
C ARG A 116 15.34 0.94 -14.65
N GLU A 117 14.46 -0.06 -14.66
CA GLU A 117 13.43 -0.22 -13.62
C GLU A 117 14.03 -0.51 -12.26
N LEU A 118 15.10 -1.32 -12.20
CA LEU A 118 15.82 -1.59 -10.95
C LEU A 118 16.42 -0.30 -10.36
N VAL A 119 17.06 0.55 -11.17
CA VAL A 119 17.56 1.86 -10.72
C VAL A 119 16.42 2.72 -10.16
N GLY A 120 15.27 2.77 -10.84
CA GLY A 120 14.10 3.51 -10.36
C GLY A 120 13.51 2.96 -9.05
N ILE A 121 13.73 1.68 -8.74
CA ILE A 121 13.39 1.08 -7.45
C ILE A 121 14.42 1.47 -6.39
N ILE A 122 15.72 1.34 -6.68
CA ILE A 122 16.82 1.69 -5.77
C ILE A 122 16.75 3.17 -5.38
N GLU A 123 16.44 4.05 -6.32
CA GLU A 123 16.26 5.48 -6.06
C GLU A 123 15.17 5.75 -5.01
N LYS A 124 14.04 5.03 -5.08
CA LYS A 124 12.90 5.21 -4.17
C LYS A 124 13.07 4.47 -2.86
N PHE A 125 13.72 3.32 -2.88
CA PHE A 125 13.83 2.38 -1.77
C PHE A 125 15.25 1.80 -1.67
N PRO A 126 16.27 2.63 -1.41
CA PRO A 126 17.67 2.17 -1.43
C PRO A 126 17.94 1.08 -0.40
N ALA A 127 17.34 1.19 0.79
CA ALA A 127 17.45 0.19 1.85
C ALA A 127 16.90 -1.19 1.47
N SER A 128 16.00 -1.29 0.48
CA SER A 128 15.49 -2.58 0.00
C SER A 128 16.53 -3.31 -0.86
N PHE A 129 17.42 -2.58 -1.53
CA PHE A 129 18.47 -3.14 -2.37
C PHE A 129 19.76 -3.35 -1.57
N PHE A 130 20.23 -2.33 -0.86
CA PHE A 130 21.46 -2.38 -0.04
C PHE A 130 21.23 -3.10 1.29
N THR A 131 21.01 -4.42 1.21
CA THR A 131 20.78 -5.28 2.38
C THR A 131 22.04 -6.02 2.81
N SER A 132 22.08 -6.46 4.08
CA SER A 132 23.14 -7.35 4.56
C SER A 132 23.14 -8.68 3.79
N SER A 133 24.34 -9.20 3.50
CA SER A 133 24.53 -10.47 2.80
C SER A 133 23.90 -11.67 3.53
N SER A 134 23.76 -11.58 4.86
CA SER A 134 23.06 -12.57 5.68
C SER A 134 21.60 -12.79 5.28
N HIS A 135 21.02 -11.91 4.45
CA HIS A 135 19.63 -12.01 3.98
C HIS A 135 19.50 -12.58 2.57
N HIS A 136 20.59 -12.75 1.81
CA HIS A 136 20.51 -13.12 0.39
C HIS A 136 19.88 -14.50 0.16
N ASP A 137 20.21 -15.48 1.02
CA ASP A 137 19.63 -16.83 0.94
C ASP A 137 18.13 -16.80 1.24
N ASN A 138 17.72 -16.06 2.27
CA ASN A 138 16.31 -15.84 2.57
C ASN A 138 15.60 -15.16 1.39
N GLN A 139 16.19 -14.14 0.79
CA GLN A 139 15.59 -13.45 -0.36
C GLN A 139 15.42 -14.40 -1.54
N ARG A 140 16.43 -15.24 -1.83
CA ARG A 140 16.36 -16.27 -2.88
C ARG A 140 15.26 -17.30 -2.61
N ASN A 141 15.19 -17.83 -1.38
CA ASN A 141 14.19 -18.82 -1.00
C ASN A 141 12.77 -18.23 -1.10
N ASN A 142 12.60 -16.99 -0.64
CA ASN A 142 11.33 -16.29 -0.74
C ASN A 142 10.92 -15.99 -2.20
N ILE A 143 11.86 -15.60 -3.07
CA ILE A 143 11.59 -15.45 -4.51
C ILE A 143 11.11 -16.78 -5.10
N SER A 144 11.83 -17.87 -4.85
CA SER A 144 11.47 -19.21 -5.35
C SER A 144 10.09 -19.65 -4.85
N TYR A 145 9.79 -19.41 -3.57
CA TYR A 145 8.50 -19.70 -2.97
C TYR A 145 7.37 -18.90 -3.64
N PHE A 146 7.52 -17.59 -3.78
CA PHE A 146 6.48 -16.78 -4.44
C PHE A 146 6.31 -17.12 -5.93
N GLN A 147 7.36 -17.58 -6.61
CA GLN A 147 7.27 -18.10 -7.97
C GLN A 147 6.47 -19.42 -8.02
N SER A 148 6.62 -20.31 -7.03
CA SER A 148 5.84 -21.56 -6.95
C SER A 148 4.34 -21.32 -6.74
N LEU A 149 3.98 -20.19 -6.12
CA LEU A 149 2.59 -19.69 -6.03
C LEU A 149 2.05 -19.06 -7.33
N ASN A 150 2.82 -19.13 -8.43
CA ASN A 150 2.52 -18.50 -9.72
C ASN A 150 2.35 -16.97 -9.63
N LEU A 151 3.03 -16.30 -8.68
CA LEU A 151 3.08 -14.84 -8.68
C LEU A 151 3.94 -14.36 -9.84
N ASN A 152 3.45 -13.37 -10.59
CA ASN A 152 4.24 -12.79 -11.65
C ASN A 152 5.43 -12.01 -11.07
N LYS A 153 6.51 -11.93 -11.87
CA LYS A 153 7.76 -11.27 -11.50
C LYS A 153 7.59 -9.81 -11.05
N ARG A 154 6.62 -9.09 -11.64
CA ARG A 154 6.30 -7.70 -11.28
C ARG A 154 5.74 -7.58 -9.87
N VAL A 155 4.89 -8.51 -9.44
CA VAL A 155 4.36 -8.56 -8.08
C VAL A 155 5.48 -8.85 -7.10
N ILE A 156 6.33 -9.84 -7.38
CA ILE A 156 7.47 -10.19 -6.52
C ILE A 156 8.41 -8.99 -6.38
N THR A 157 8.76 -8.32 -7.49
CA THR A 157 9.57 -7.10 -7.48
C THR A 157 8.95 -6.00 -6.61
N LYS A 158 7.62 -5.80 -6.70
CA LYS A 158 6.90 -4.84 -5.85
C LYS A 158 6.96 -5.22 -4.38
N LEU A 159 6.78 -6.51 -4.05
CA LEU A 159 6.86 -7.01 -2.68
C LEU A 159 8.25 -6.76 -2.09
N MET A 160 9.32 -7.12 -2.81
CA MET A 160 10.71 -6.87 -2.39
C MET A 160 10.99 -5.39 -2.18
N ALA A 161 10.46 -4.51 -3.05
CA ALA A 161 10.69 -3.07 -2.94
C ALA A 161 9.94 -2.45 -1.76
N SER A 162 8.66 -2.79 -1.59
CA SER A 162 7.77 -2.14 -0.62
C SER A 162 7.84 -2.76 0.78
N ALA A 163 8.13 -4.05 0.88
CA ALA A 163 8.21 -4.79 2.13
C ALA A 163 9.47 -5.68 2.17
N PRO A 164 10.69 -5.12 2.04
CA PRO A 164 11.94 -5.90 1.96
C PRO A 164 12.13 -6.85 3.15
N GLN A 165 11.59 -6.50 4.31
CA GLN A 165 11.62 -7.31 5.52
C GLN A 165 10.97 -8.69 5.34
N SER A 166 9.97 -8.83 4.46
CA SER A 166 9.35 -10.13 4.19
C SER A 166 10.28 -11.06 3.43
N PHE A 167 11.28 -10.52 2.72
CA PHE A 167 12.28 -11.32 2.00
C PHE A 167 13.56 -11.54 2.81
N SER A 168 13.82 -10.72 3.82
CA SER A 168 14.97 -10.87 4.72
C SER A 168 14.78 -11.93 5.81
N ARG A 169 13.53 -12.32 6.08
CA ARG A 169 13.16 -13.36 7.07
C ARG A 169 13.16 -14.76 6.46
N PRO A 170 13.30 -15.82 7.28
CA PRO A 170 13.16 -17.20 6.82
C PRO A 170 11.83 -17.43 6.09
N VAL A 171 11.87 -18.25 5.03
CA VAL A 171 10.74 -18.44 4.08
C VAL A 171 9.49 -18.99 4.75
N GLU A 172 9.68 -19.77 5.83
CA GLU A 172 8.63 -20.42 6.61
C GLU A 172 7.62 -19.41 7.19
N HIS A 173 8.04 -18.16 7.42
CA HIS A 173 7.13 -17.11 7.89
C HIS A 173 6.13 -16.70 6.80
N ASN A 174 6.61 -16.57 5.56
CA ASN A 174 5.72 -16.27 4.43
C ASN A 174 4.85 -17.47 4.10
N GLU A 175 5.39 -18.70 4.19
CA GLU A 175 4.63 -19.93 4.01
C GLU A 175 3.48 -20.03 5.01
N LEU A 176 3.76 -19.78 6.30
CA LEU A 176 2.76 -19.79 7.35
C LEU A 176 1.64 -18.79 7.07
N MET A 177 2.00 -17.53 6.78
CA MET A 177 1.00 -16.49 6.48
C MET A 177 0.16 -16.85 5.25
N VAL A 178 0.79 -17.26 4.14
CA VAL A 178 0.07 -17.64 2.92
C VAL A 178 -0.85 -18.83 3.18
N HIS A 179 -0.39 -19.85 3.88
CA HIS A 179 -1.21 -20.99 4.27
C HIS A 179 -2.42 -20.56 5.10
N THR A 180 -2.23 -19.69 6.10
CA THR A 180 -3.34 -19.15 6.90
C THR A 180 -4.35 -18.38 6.05
N LEU A 181 -3.89 -17.56 5.10
CA LEU A 181 -4.77 -16.84 4.17
C LEU A 181 -5.58 -17.81 3.29
N GLN A 182 -4.94 -18.86 2.77
CA GLN A 182 -5.58 -19.87 1.94
C GLN A 182 -6.61 -20.68 2.73
N GLN A 183 -6.23 -21.17 3.91
CA GLN A 183 -7.11 -21.90 4.80
C GLN A 183 -8.34 -21.07 5.18
N ALA A 184 -8.14 -19.81 5.59
CA ALA A 184 -9.25 -18.93 5.96
C ALA A 184 -10.22 -18.67 4.80
N TYR A 185 -9.72 -18.59 3.56
CA TYR A 185 -10.56 -18.46 2.36
C TYR A 185 -11.38 -19.74 2.09
N GLN A 186 -10.75 -20.92 2.25
CA GLN A 186 -11.40 -22.22 2.05
C GLN A 186 -12.42 -22.55 3.13
N GLU A 187 -12.14 -22.22 4.39
CA GLU A 187 -13.09 -22.35 5.52
C GLU A 187 -14.36 -21.52 5.30
N LEU A 188 -14.28 -20.47 4.48
CA LEU A 188 -15.43 -19.69 4.04
C LEU A 188 -16.14 -20.28 2.80
N GLY A 189 -15.84 -21.52 2.41
CA GLY A 189 -16.42 -22.18 1.25
C GLY A 189 -15.91 -21.66 -0.09
N GLY A 190 -14.78 -20.96 -0.11
CA GLY A 190 -14.20 -20.42 -1.32
C GLY A 190 -13.53 -21.47 -2.20
N GLU A 191 -13.81 -21.43 -3.50
CA GLU A 191 -13.19 -22.32 -4.50
C GLU A 191 -11.70 -22.05 -4.69
N GLU A 192 -10.91 -23.10 -4.96
CA GLU A 192 -9.46 -23.02 -5.10
C GLU A 192 -9.00 -22.09 -6.23
N ALA A 193 -9.71 -22.10 -7.37
CA ALA A 193 -9.40 -21.22 -8.50
C ALA A 193 -9.54 -19.74 -8.12
N ASN A 194 -10.60 -19.40 -7.40
CA ASN A 194 -10.86 -18.03 -6.93
C ASN A 194 -9.90 -17.62 -5.83
N MET A 195 -9.52 -18.55 -4.94
CA MET A 195 -8.53 -18.33 -3.89
C MET A 195 -7.17 -17.89 -4.47
N LYS A 196 -6.68 -18.56 -5.52
CA LYS A 196 -5.41 -18.20 -6.18
C LYS A 196 -5.45 -16.76 -6.73
N ILE A 197 -6.55 -16.40 -7.41
CA ILE A 197 -6.75 -15.05 -7.96
C ILE A 197 -6.83 -14.01 -6.83
N TRP A 198 -7.55 -14.33 -5.75
CA TRP A 198 -7.69 -13.46 -4.59
C TRP A 198 -6.34 -13.22 -3.91
N LEU A 199 -5.57 -14.27 -3.64
CA LEU A 199 -4.25 -14.16 -3.02
C LEU A 199 -3.29 -13.30 -3.86
N GLN A 200 -3.27 -13.53 -5.18
CA GLN A 200 -2.49 -12.70 -6.10
C GLN A 200 -2.87 -11.22 -6.03
N LYS A 201 -4.17 -10.91 -6.01
CA LYS A 201 -4.68 -9.54 -5.88
C LYS A 201 -4.31 -8.93 -4.53
N LEU A 202 -4.47 -9.68 -3.45
CA LEU A 202 -4.15 -9.26 -2.09
C LEU A 202 -2.68 -8.87 -1.97
N LEU A 203 -1.76 -9.76 -2.35
CA LEU A 203 -0.31 -9.50 -2.28
C LEU A 203 0.10 -8.34 -3.19
N SER A 204 -0.54 -8.20 -4.35
CA SER A 204 -0.30 -7.08 -5.26
C SER A 204 -0.75 -5.74 -4.67
N GLN A 205 -1.83 -5.71 -3.91
CA GLN A 205 -2.45 -4.50 -3.37
C GLN A 205 -1.86 -4.10 -2.01
N ASN A 206 -1.64 -5.07 -1.12
CA ASN A 206 -1.04 -4.88 0.20
C ASN A 206 0.16 -5.81 0.43
N PRO A 207 1.38 -5.40 0.05
CA PRO A 207 2.61 -6.13 0.36
C PRO A 207 2.84 -6.39 1.85
N PHE A 208 2.32 -5.53 2.72
CA PHE A 208 2.57 -5.58 4.15
C PHE A 208 1.73 -6.64 4.87
N VAL A 209 0.79 -7.28 4.18
CA VAL A 209 0.03 -8.43 4.71
C VAL A 209 0.97 -9.53 5.25
N LEU A 210 2.11 -9.74 4.59
CA LEU A 210 3.13 -10.73 4.97
C LEU A 210 3.83 -10.43 6.30
N LEU A 211 3.72 -9.19 6.79
CA LEU A 211 4.35 -8.75 8.03
C LEU A 211 3.40 -8.76 9.22
N LYS A 212 2.12 -9.07 9.00
CA LYS A 212 1.11 -9.13 10.07
C LYS A 212 1.18 -10.48 10.79
N PRO A 213 0.69 -10.57 12.04
CA PRO A 213 0.43 -11.85 12.68
C PRO A 213 -0.65 -12.62 11.89
N PRO A 214 -0.48 -13.93 11.62
CA PRO A 214 -1.47 -14.75 10.91
C PRO A 214 -2.87 -14.73 11.54
N GLU A 215 -2.95 -14.55 12.86
CA GLU A 215 -4.18 -14.60 13.64
C GLU A 215 -5.11 -13.41 13.38
N VAL A 216 -4.57 -12.26 12.94
CA VAL A 216 -5.35 -11.02 12.74
C VAL A 216 -6.51 -11.24 11.78
N LEU A 217 -6.30 -12.02 10.71
CA LEU A 217 -7.38 -12.32 9.76
C LEU A 217 -8.53 -13.09 10.44
N LYS A 218 -8.17 -14.08 11.25
CA LYS A 218 -9.13 -14.93 11.96
C LYS A 218 -9.94 -14.11 12.97
N GLU A 219 -9.28 -13.24 13.74
CA GLU A 219 -9.94 -12.32 14.68
C GLU A 219 -10.93 -11.40 13.97
N ASN A 220 -10.55 -10.84 12.82
CA ASN A 220 -11.41 -9.98 12.02
C ASN A 220 -12.66 -10.73 11.51
N PHE A 221 -12.52 -12.00 11.08
CA PHE A 221 -13.66 -12.81 10.66
C PHE A 221 -14.56 -13.25 11.81
N LEU A 222 -13.99 -13.59 12.96
CA LEU A 222 -14.78 -13.90 14.15
C LEU A 222 -15.64 -12.69 14.53
N PHE A 223 -15.05 -11.49 14.58
CA PHE A 223 -15.79 -10.27 14.84
C PHE A 223 -16.93 -10.04 13.82
N LEU A 224 -16.67 -10.19 12.52
CA LEU A 224 -17.70 -10.00 11.50
C LEU A 224 -18.79 -11.09 11.57
N ARG A 225 -18.43 -12.33 11.91
CA ARG A 225 -19.40 -13.41 12.14
C ARG A 225 -20.30 -13.10 13.34
N ASP A 226 -19.74 -12.55 14.42
CA ASP A 226 -20.50 -12.11 15.60
C ASP A 226 -21.44 -10.93 15.27
N LYS A 227 -21.15 -10.18 14.19
CA LYS A 227 -22.04 -9.16 13.59
C LYS A 227 -23.06 -9.73 12.60
N GLY A 228 -23.20 -11.06 12.56
CA GLY A 228 -24.23 -11.75 11.78
C GLY A 228 -23.93 -11.83 10.28
N PHE A 229 -22.69 -11.63 9.85
CA PHE A 229 -22.30 -11.90 8.46
C PHE A 229 -22.22 -13.41 8.22
N SER A 230 -22.92 -13.88 7.19
CA SER A 230 -22.84 -15.28 6.76
C SER A 230 -21.52 -15.59 6.06
N THR A 231 -21.17 -16.87 5.97
CA THR A 231 -19.96 -17.33 5.27
C THR A 231 -19.86 -16.81 3.82
N PRO A 232 -20.92 -16.87 2.97
CA PRO A 232 -20.87 -16.27 1.63
C PRO A 232 -20.67 -14.75 1.63
N GLN A 233 -21.24 -14.04 2.61
CA GLN A 233 -21.08 -12.59 2.75
C GLN A 233 -19.64 -12.22 3.14
N LEU A 234 -19.01 -12.99 4.03
CA LEU A 234 -17.60 -12.82 4.39
C LEU A 234 -16.68 -13.06 3.19
N LEU A 235 -16.96 -14.11 2.41
CA LEU A 235 -16.24 -14.39 1.18
C LEU A 235 -16.39 -13.27 0.15
N HIS A 236 -17.60 -12.69 0.05
CA HIS A 236 -17.83 -11.51 -0.78
C HIS A 236 -16.99 -10.31 -0.30
N LEU A 237 -16.99 -10.01 0.99
CA LEU A 237 -16.20 -8.91 1.56
C LEU A 237 -14.70 -9.08 1.32
N LEU A 238 -14.18 -10.30 1.42
CA LEU A 238 -12.77 -10.60 1.14
C LEU A 238 -12.32 -10.11 -0.25
N SER A 239 -13.17 -10.29 -1.24
CA SER A 239 -12.90 -9.84 -2.62
C SER A 239 -12.95 -8.32 -2.76
N ARG A 240 -13.71 -7.63 -1.88
CA ARG A 240 -14.00 -6.19 -1.97
C ARG A 240 -13.09 -5.34 -1.09
N LEU A 241 -12.45 -5.91 -0.07
CA LEU A 241 -11.60 -5.18 0.86
C LEU A 241 -10.25 -4.72 0.27
N LYS A 242 -9.97 -4.90 -1.03
CA LYS A 242 -8.86 -4.27 -1.80
C LYS A 242 -7.48 -4.17 -1.08
N GLY A 243 -7.14 -5.14 -0.22
CA GLY A 243 -5.90 -5.16 0.57
C GLY A 243 -6.02 -4.76 2.06
N PHE A 244 -7.17 -4.24 2.49
CA PHE A 244 -7.43 -3.80 3.88
C PHE A 244 -7.79 -4.94 4.85
N VAL A 245 -7.94 -6.17 4.37
CA VAL A 245 -8.45 -7.29 5.18
C VAL A 245 -7.66 -7.53 6.48
N THR A 246 -6.34 -7.33 6.46
CA THR A 246 -5.46 -7.43 7.65
C THR A 246 -5.16 -6.08 8.30
N GLU A 247 -5.70 -4.99 7.76
CA GLU A 247 -5.66 -3.66 8.38
C GLU A 247 -6.92 -3.39 9.21
N LEU A 248 -7.94 -4.23 9.09
CA LEU A 248 -9.08 -4.22 9.98
C LEU A 248 -8.66 -4.56 11.42
N ASN A 249 -9.40 -3.99 12.36
CA ASN A 249 -9.23 -4.20 13.78
C ASN A 249 -10.61 -4.24 14.46
N PRO A 250 -10.94 -5.26 15.28
CA PRO A 250 -12.26 -5.41 15.92
C PRO A 250 -12.73 -4.19 16.71
N ASP A 251 -11.85 -3.56 17.50
CA ASP A 251 -12.21 -2.40 18.31
C ASP A 251 -12.50 -1.16 17.46
N SER A 252 -11.68 -0.95 16.42
CA SER A 252 -11.91 0.13 15.47
C SER A 252 -13.20 -0.11 14.68
N MET A 253 -13.41 -1.32 14.16
CA MET A 253 -14.63 -1.68 13.45
C MET A 253 -15.86 -1.46 14.34
N ARG A 254 -15.81 -1.88 15.62
CA ARG A 254 -16.92 -1.68 16.56
C ARG A 254 -17.33 -0.21 16.67
N ARG A 255 -16.37 0.69 16.84
CA ARG A 255 -16.64 2.15 16.93
C ARG A 255 -17.19 2.69 15.62
N THR A 256 -16.55 2.37 14.50
CA THR A 256 -16.95 2.86 13.19
C THR A 256 -18.33 2.35 12.78
N LEU A 257 -18.67 1.09 13.11
CA LEU A 257 -19.98 0.50 12.86
C LEU A 257 -21.06 1.16 13.70
N LEU A 258 -20.82 1.40 15.00
CA LEU A 258 -21.76 2.11 15.87
C LEU A 258 -22.02 3.52 15.33
N TYR A 259 -20.96 4.28 15.06
CA TYR A 259 -21.07 5.61 14.49
C TYR A 259 -21.86 5.63 13.18
N SER A 260 -21.56 4.69 12.26
CA SER A 260 -22.25 4.61 10.97
C SER A 260 -23.72 4.27 11.15
N GLN A 261 -24.04 3.36 12.07
CA GLN A 261 -25.42 3.00 12.39
C GLN A 261 -26.22 4.19 12.92
N ASP A 262 -25.65 4.91 13.89
CA ASP A 262 -26.28 6.07 14.52
C ASP A 262 -26.45 7.23 13.52
N THR A 263 -25.43 7.47 12.71
CA THR A 263 -25.43 8.56 11.71
C THR A 263 -26.45 8.30 10.60
N ILE A 264 -26.55 7.05 10.14
CA ILE A 264 -27.50 6.66 9.09
C ILE A 264 -28.92 6.50 9.66
N GLY A 265 -29.05 6.11 10.93
CA GLY A 265 -30.32 5.80 11.57
C GLY A 265 -30.93 4.49 11.07
N CYS A 266 -30.10 3.46 10.80
CA CYS A 266 -30.55 2.18 10.25
C CYS A 266 -30.47 1.01 11.25
N SER A 267 -31.20 -0.05 10.95
CA SER A 267 -31.10 -1.34 11.64
C SER A 267 -29.73 -2.01 11.40
N GLU A 268 -29.37 -2.98 12.24
CA GLU A 268 -28.14 -3.77 12.06
C GLU A 268 -28.16 -4.58 10.75
N THR A 269 -29.33 -5.05 10.33
CA THR A 269 -29.55 -5.74 9.06
C THR A 269 -29.28 -4.82 7.86
N GLU A 270 -29.82 -3.60 7.87
CA GLU A 270 -29.60 -2.63 6.80
C GLU A 270 -28.14 -2.18 6.75
N LEU A 271 -27.52 -1.97 7.92
CA LEU A 271 -26.11 -1.62 8.00
C LEU A 271 -25.22 -2.70 7.35
N ARG A 272 -25.52 -3.98 7.59
CA ARG A 272 -24.82 -5.09 6.96
C ARG A 272 -24.92 -5.06 5.44
N ASP A 273 -26.10 -4.78 4.90
CA ASP A 273 -26.32 -4.67 3.46
C ASP A 273 -25.62 -3.44 2.84
N ILE A 274 -25.51 -2.35 3.61
CA ILE A 274 -24.71 -1.18 3.24
C ILE A 274 -23.22 -1.53 3.20
N ILE A 275 -22.70 -2.25 4.20
CA ILE A 275 -21.28 -2.65 4.28
C ILE A 275 -20.89 -3.56 3.10
N LEU A 276 -21.77 -4.48 2.69
CA LEU A 276 -21.51 -5.34 1.53
C LEU A 276 -21.31 -4.51 0.24
N ARG A 277 -22.04 -3.40 0.10
CA ARG A 277 -21.89 -2.47 -1.02
C ARG A 277 -20.70 -1.53 -0.85
N CYS A 278 -20.41 -1.11 0.39
CA CYS A 278 -19.36 -0.16 0.75
C CYS A 278 -18.52 -0.64 1.96
N PRO A 279 -17.53 -1.52 1.75
CA PRO A 279 -16.68 -2.04 2.83
C PRO A 279 -15.78 -0.98 3.47
N ALA A 280 -15.70 0.22 2.88
CA ALA A 280 -15.03 1.38 3.46
C ALA A 280 -15.49 1.74 4.88
N LEU A 281 -16.73 1.40 5.22
CA LEU A 281 -17.25 1.55 6.59
C LEU A 281 -16.55 0.65 7.62
N LEU A 282 -15.80 -0.36 7.19
CA LEU A 282 -15.03 -1.23 8.10
C LEU A 282 -13.65 -0.67 8.44
N TYR A 283 -13.02 0.07 7.52
CA TYR A 283 -11.61 0.47 7.67
C TYR A 283 -11.35 1.97 7.76
N TYR A 284 -12.32 2.83 7.41
CA TYR A 284 -12.14 4.26 7.66
C TYR A 284 -12.35 4.60 9.14
N PRO A 285 -11.46 5.42 9.73
CA PRO A 285 -11.70 5.98 11.04
C PRO A 285 -13.00 6.80 11.07
N GLU A 286 -13.61 6.88 12.26
CA GLU A 286 -14.81 7.69 12.51
C GLU A 286 -14.66 9.13 12.00
N SER A 287 -13.53 9.79 12.28
CA SER A 287 -13.27 11.16 11.81
C SER A 287 -13.32 11.29 10.29
N THR A 288 -12.80 10.30 9.57
CA THR A 288 -12.85 10.27 8.10
C THR A 288 -14.26 10.05 7.59
N LEU A 289 -15.06 9.21 8.26
CA LEU A 289 -16.46 9.03 7.88
C LEU A 289 -17.30 10.28 8.18
N ALA A 290 -17.09 10.91 9.33
CA ALA A 290 -17.75 12.16 9.70
C ALA A 290 -17.50 13.27 8.67
N GLU A 291 -16.25 13.48 8.27
CA GLU A 291 -15.89 14.43 7.20
C GLU A 291 -16.62 14.12 5.89
N ARG A 292 -16.75 12.83 5.54
CA ARG A 292 -17.43 12.40 4.29
C ARG A 292 -18.93 12.61 4.36
N PHE A 293 -19.58 12.21 5.47
CA PHE A 293 -21.01 12.44 5.67
C PHE A 293 -21.32 13.94 5.66
N GLU A 294 -20.59 14.74 6.45
CA GLU A 294 -20.76 16.19 6.49
C GLU A 294 -20.56 16.83 5.11
N GLY A 295 -19.51 16.42 4.39
CA GLY A 295 -19.23 16.91 3.04
C GLY A 295 -20.35 16.60 2.04
N LEU A 296 -20.93 15.40 2.09
CA LEU A 296 -22.05 15.00 1.22
C LEU A 296 -23.33 15.76 1.57
N LEU A 297 -23.68 15.82 2.86
CA LEU A 297 -24.88 16.51 3.35
C LEU A 297 -24.81 18.01 3.05
N SER A 298 -23.64 18.63 3.24
CA SER A 298 -23.39 20.04 2.92
C SER A 298 -23.51 20.34 1.42
N ALA A 299 -23.27 19.34 0.55
CA ALA A 299 -23.49 19.45 -0.88
C ALA A 299 -24.98 19.29 -1.28
N GLY A 300 -25.88 19.10 -0.30
CA GLY A 300 -27.31 18.92 -0.50
C GLY A 300 -27.74 17.49 -0.84
N ILE A 301 -26.84 16.52 -0.68
CA ILE A 301 -27.16 15.10 -0.86
C ILE A 301 -27.89 14.61 0.39
N SER A 302 -29.04 13.97 0.22
CA SER A 302 -29.82 13.43 1.34
C SER A 302 -29.22 12.13 1.89
N MET A 303 -29.51 11.79 3.16
CA MET A 303 -29.08 10.51 3.74
C MET A 303 -29.65 9.31 2.97
N CYS A 304 -30.89 9.41 2.47
CA CYS A 304 -31.50 8.38 1.61
C CYS A 304 -30.68 8.09 0.35
N GLN A 305 -30.19 9.12 -0.32
CA GLN A 305 -29.33 8.93 -1.50
C GLN A 305 -27.99 8.27 -1.12
N ILE A 306 -27.43 8.58 0.05
CA ILE A 306 -26.20 7.97 0.54
C ILE A 306 -26.43 6.48 0.86
N THR A 307 -27.55 6.11 1.46
CA THR A 307 -27.85 4.69 1.77
C THR A 307 -28.20 3.87 0.52
N GLU A 308 -28.79 4.50 -0.50
CA GLU A 308 -29.02 3.91 -1.81
C GLU A 308 -27.70 3.67 -2.58
N THR A 309 -26.77 4.63 -2.55
CA THR A 309 -25.46 4.53 -3.21
C THR A 309 -24.32 4.77 -2.21
N PRO A 310 -24.05 3.83 -1.29
CA PRO A 310 -23.08 4.04 -0.21
C PRO A 310 -21.64 4.06 -0.68
N THR A 311 -21.35 3.53 -1.88
CA THR A 311 -20.04 3.60 -2.53
C THR A 311 -19.52 5.02 -2.73
N VAL A 312 -20.39 6.04 -2.69
CA VAL A 312 -19.97 7.45 -2.68
C VAL A 312 -19.07 7.77 -1.47
N LEU A 313 -19.25 7.05 -0.36
CA LEU A 313 -18.42 7.15 0.84
C LEU A 313 -17.02 6.55 0.64
N GLU A 314 -16.69 5.94 -0.50
CA GLU A 314 -15.30 5.58 -0.83
C GLU A 314 -14.50 6.81 -1.32
N LEU A 315 -15.17 7.86 -1.79
CA LEU A 315 -14.56 9.08 -2.34
C LEU A 315 -14.22 10.09 -1.24
N THR A 316 -13.23 10.94 -1.51
CA THR A 316 -12.96 12.10 -0.65
C THR A 316 -13.92 13.24 -0.97
N THR A 317 -14.20 14.08 0.02
CA THR A 317 -15.05 15.27 -0.12
C THR A 317 -14.57 16.19 -1.26
N GLN A 318 -13.26 16.30 -1.46
CA GLN A 318 -12.67 17.05 -2.56
C GLN A 318 -13.05 16.48 -3.94
N ILE A 319 -12.98 15.16 -4.11
CA ILE A 319 -13.35 14.49 -5.36
C ILE A 319 -14.85 14.67 -5.62
N VAL A 320 -15.68 14.47 -4.59
CA VAL A 320 -17.14 14.66 -4.67
C VAL A 320 -17.47 16.09 -5.11
N ASN A 321 -16.93 17.10 -4.43
CA ASN A 321 -17.20 18.50 -4.73
C ASN A 321 -16.79 18.87 -6.17
N TYR A 322 -15.62 18.43 -6.62
CA TYR A 322 -15.20 18.62 -8.00
C TYR A 322 -16.17 17.99 -9.01
N ARG A 323 -16.59 16.73 -8.77
CA ARG A 323 -17.52 16.03 -9.66
C ARG A 323 -18.90 16.70 -9.68
N ILE A 324 -19.41 17.14 -8.52
CA ILE A 324 -20.66 17.89 -8.41
C ILE A 324 -20.60 19.20 -9.18
N GLN A 325 -19.54 19.99 -9.04
CA GLN A 325 -19.38 21.25 -9.79
C GLN A 325 -19.42 21.03 -11.30
N ARG A 326 -18.75 19.98 -11.79
CA ARG A 326 -18.78 19.64 -13.21
C ARG A 326 -20.16 19.22 -13.68
N LEU A 327 -20.86 18.40 -12.92
CA LEU A 327 -22.23 17.95 -13.22
C LEU A 327 -23.21 19.13 -13.21
N LYS A 328 -23.09 20.05 -12.24
CA LYS A 328 -23.91 21.26 -12.15
C LYS A 328 -23.74 22.16 -13.37
N ALA A 329 -22.51 22.32 -13.88
CA ALA A 329 -22.26 23.05 -15.13
C ALA A 329 -22.98 22.45 -16.35
N ARG A 330 -23.49 21.21 -16.24
CA ARG A 330 -24.29 20.53 -17.27
C ARG A 330 -25.77 20.43 -16.93
N GLY A 331 -26.24 21.15 -15.91
CA GLY A 331 -27.64 21.18 -15.49
C GLY A 331 -28.09 19.93 -14.72
N TYR A 332 -27.16 19.08 -14.29
CA TYR A 332 -27.49 17.94 -13.44
C TYR A 332 -27.64 18.40 -11.98
N ASP A 333 -28.79 18.13 -11.37
CA ASP A 333 -29.03 18.42 -9.96
C ASP A 333 -28.71 17.19 -9.10
N ILE A 334 -27.68 17.30 -8.27
CA ILE A 334 -27.24 16.21 -7.40
C ILE A 334 -28.24 15.91 -6.27
N ARG A 335 -29.08 16.88 -5.92
CA ARG A 335 -30.04 16.75 -4.80
C ARG A 335 -31.19 15.81 -5.13
N THR A 336 -31.46 15.59 -6.41
CA THR A 336 -32.55 14.74 -6.91
C THR A 336 -32.05 13.61 -7.81
N GLY A 337 -30.82 13.71 -8.31
CA GLY A 337 -30.22 12.70 -9.17
C GLY A 337 -29.57 11.53 -8.43
N SER A 338 -29.36 10.41 -9.12
CA SER A 338 -28.62 9.25 -8.63
C SER A 338 -27.13 9.56 -8.39
N LEU A 339 -26.57 9.13 -7.26
CA LEU A 339 -25.15 9.33 -6.95
C LEU A 339 -24.21 8.40 -7.73
N GLU A 340 -24.73 7.44 -8.51
CA GLU A 340 -23.89 6.52 -9.30
C GLU A 340 -22.99 7.25 -10.29
N VAL A 341 -23.42 8.43 -10.77
CA VAL A 341 -22.60 9.29 -11.65
C VAL A 341 -21.35 9.82 -10.97
N LEU A 342 -21.31 9.83 -9.62
CA LEU A 342 -20.15 10.23 -8.84
C LEU A 342 -19.15 9.11 -8.64
N ASN A 343 -19.50 7.84 -8.88
CA ASN A 343 -18.64 6.70 -8.58
C ASN A 343 -17.56 6.43 -9.65
N GLY A 344 -16.65 5.50 -9.35
CA GLY A 344 -15.61 5.03 -10.26
C GLY A 344 -14.35 5.89 -10.30
N THR A 345 -13.39 5.47 -11.14
CA THR A 345 -12.11 6.16 -11.30
C THR A 345 -12.29 7.52 -11.97
N LYS A 346 -11.25 8.36 -11.95
CA LYS A 346 -11.25 9.63 -12.69
C LYS A 346 -11.60 9.43 -14.17
N LYS A 347 -11.05 8.39 -14.78
CA LYS A 347 -11.31 8.03 -16.19
C LYS A 347 -12.77 7.65 -16.42
N ASP A 348 -13.35 6.85 -15.52
CA ASP A 348 -14.75 6.42 -15.61
C ASP A 348 -15.68 7.63 -15.53
N PHE A 349 -15.41 8.53 -14.58
CA PHE A 349 -16.15 9.78 -14.43
C PHE A 349 -16.02 10.67 -15.66
N GLU A 350 -14.83 10.87 -16.21
CA GLU A 350 -14.64 11.71 -17.40
C GLU A 350 -15.34 11.14 -18.63
N MET A 351 -15.38 9.81 -18.78
CA MET A 351 -16.11 9.14 -19.85
C MET A 351 -17.62 9.25 -19.68
N SER A 352 -18.15 8.98 -18.47
CA SER A 352 -19.59 9.11 -18.19
C SER A 352 -20.04 10.56 -18.33
N PHE A 353 -19.22 11.51 -17.86
CA PHE A 353 -19.40 12.92 -18.08
C PHE A 353 -19.44 13.21 -19.59
N GLY A 354 -18.45 12.81 -20.38
CA GLY A 354 -18.45 12.98 -21.85
C GLY A 354 -19.73 12.48 -22.54
N LYS A 355 -20.28 11.34 -22.12
CA LYS A 355 -21.55 10.82 -22.67
C LYS A 355 -22.76 11.71 -22.38
N LEU A 356 -22.79 12.41 -21.23
CA LEU A 356 -23.84 13.39 -20.92
C LEU A 356 -23.79 14.60 -21.87
N GLN A 357 -22.62 14.95 -22.40
CA GLN A 357 -22.48 16.00 -23.44
C GLN A 357 -23.12 15.57 -24.76
N LEU A 358 -22.76 14.37 -25.23
CA LEU A 358 -23.27 13.81 -26.48
C LEU A 358 -24.79 13.62 -26.47
N ARG A 359 -25.41 13.34 -25.31
CA ARG A 359 -26.88 13.24 -25.20
C ARG A 359 -27.60 14.57 -25.34
N ARG A 360 -26.97 15.69 -24.98
CA ARG A 360 -27.55 17.04 -25.13
C ARG A 360 -27.40 17.58 -26.56
N GLU A 361 -26.37 17.15 -27.27
CA GLU A 361 -26.09 17.55 -28.66
C GLU A 361 -26.88 16.72 -29.69
N ARG A 362 -27.55 15.63 -29.28
CA ARG A 362 -28.47 14.91 -30.18
C ARG A 362 -29.73 15.76 -30.41
N PRO A 363 -30.06 16.11 -31.66
CA PRO A 363 -31.33 16.75 -31.97
C PRO A 363 -32.49 15.86 -31.49
N LEU A 364 -33.54 16.47 -30.94
CA LEU A 364 -34.77 15.77 -30.53
C LEU A 364 -35.54 15.11 -31.69
N PHE A 365 -35.09 15.29 -32.93
CA PHE A 365 -35.69 14.69 -34.11
C PHE A 365 -35.14 13.30 -34.36
N ASN A 366 -35.93 12.29 -34.00
CA ASN A 366 -35.88 10.98 -34.62
C ASN A 366 -36.70 11.06 -35.93
N PRO A 367 -36.11 10.99 -37.14
CA PRO A 367 -36.90 10.85 -38.34
C PRO A 367 -37.45 9.42 -38.32
N VAL A 368 -38.67 9.27 -37.82
CA VAL A 368 -39.47 8.07 -38.04
C VAL A 368 -39.56 7.90 -39.55
N ALA A 369 -39.11 6.76 -40.05
CA ALA A 369 -39.25 6.41 -41.46
C ALA A 369 -40.74 6.56 -41.86
N PRO A 370 -41.05 7.10 -43.05
CA PRO A 370 -42.44 7.16 -43.49
C PRO A 370 -43.00 5.75 -43.59
N LEU A 371 -44.09 5.49 -42.86
CA LEU A 371 -44.96 4.37 -43.15
C LEU A 371 -45.49 4.59 -44.57
N LYS A 372 -45.03 3.78 -45.52
CA LYS A 372 -45.71 3.62 -46.80
C LYS A 372 -47.06 2.95 -46.50
N ALA A 373 -48.10 3.77 -46.36
CA ALA A 373 -49.42 3.39 -46.80
C ALA A 373 -49.47 3.68 -48.30
N ASP A 374 -49.76 2.66 -49.10
CA ASP A 374 -50.94 2.65 -50.00
C ASP A 374 -50.89 1.41 -50.91
N ASP A 375 -52.02 0.71 -50.87
CA ASP A 375 -52.69 -0.22 -51.82
C ASP A 375 -51.94 -1.36 -52.52
#